data_AF-A0AAD7A826-F1
#
_entry.id   AF-A0AAD7A826-F1
#
_cell.length_a   1.000
_cell.length_b   1.000
_cell.length_c   1.000
_cell.angle_alpha   90.00
_cell.angle_beta   90.00
_cell.angle_gamma   90.00
#
_symmetry.space_group_name_H-M   'P 1'
#
loop_
_entity.id
_entity.type
_entity.pdbx_description
1 polymer ?
#
loop_
_entity_poly.entity_id
_entity_poly.type
_entity_poly.pdbx_seq_one_letter_code
_entity_poly.pdbx_strand_id
1 'polypeptide(L)'
;MAEGPGLTSQVIHTSFPFSQNKDTMQTLPPPILQAALTVSRPFVDPVDTDAHQRDTMVNNRKPVVVRKSVLKELRSRHYSTSHNTPRVAAMPTNVEKSNTNVRYPLVETHFDDASNQPWIHDFIIELKHGQKASRFRLFMKRGKVLAPNRCAEIAGDVVIMRVAAFDSASVVNLRSTEARVVDYAFNTAIERITKFQSTKRTRPPKVLVVHRATAFPGSP
;
A
#
# COMPACT_ATOMS: atom_id res chain seq x y z
N MET A 1 58.77 -11.02 -13.14
CA MET A 1 57.98 -11.96 -13.98
C MET A 1 57.24 -12.89 -13.04
N ALA A 2 55.94 -12.68 -12.86
CA ALA A 2 55.08 -13.55 -12.07
C ALA A 2 53.72 -13.58 -12.78
N GLU A 3 53.37 -14.74 -13.32
CA GLU A 3 52.13 -14.98 -14.05
C GLU A 3 50.97 -15.11 -13.04
N GLY A 4 49.88 -14.38 -13.30
CA GLY A 4 48.64 -14.44 -12.53
C GLY A 4 47.60 -15.35 -13.21
N PRO A 5 46.84 -16.16 -12.46
CA PRO A 5 45.92 -17.12 -13.04
C PRO A 5 44.66 -16.46 -13.63
N GLY A 6 44.28 -16.93 -14.82
CA GLY A 6 43.18 -16.45 -15.63
C GLY A 6 41.80 -16.68 -15.01
N LEU A 7 40.95 -15.66 -15.13
CA LEU A 7 39.52 -15.72 -14.83
C LEU A 7 38.77 -16.30 -16.03
N THR A 8 38.38 -17.56 -15.94
CA THR A 8 37.43 -18.21 -16.85
C THR A 8 36.02 -17.68 -16.59
N SER A 9 35.49 -16.87 -17.52
CA SER A 9 34.07 -16.51 -17.58
C SER A 9 33.24 -17.72 -18.01
N GLN A 10 32.36 -18.21 -17.14
CA GLN A 10 31.29 -19.13 -17.53
C GLN A 10 30.06 -18.34 -17.98
N VAL A 11 29.69 -18.51 -19.25
CA VAL A 11 28.45 -18.01 -19.85
C VAL A 11 27.35 -19.03 -19.55
N ILE A 12 26.39 -18.66 -18.71
CA ILE A 12 25.22 -19.50 -18.42
C ILE A 12 24.14 -19.14 -19.44
N HIS A 13 23.96 -20.01 -20.43
CA HIS A 13 22.81 -19.97 -21.35
C HIS A 13 21.60 -20.62 -20.67
N THR A 14 20.60 -19.82 -20.28
CA THR A 14 19.30 -20.33 -19.84
C THR A 14 18.33 -20.34 -21.02
N SER A 15 18.15 -21.52 -21.61
CA SER A 15 17.07 -21.79 -22.58
C SER A 15 15.76 -22.01 -21.84
N PHE A 16 14.77 -21.14 -22.06
CA PHE A 16 13.40 -21.33 -21.59
C PHE A 16 12.61 -22.18 -22.60
N PRO A 17 11.88 -23.23 -22.17
CA PRO A 17 10.99 -23.96 -23.05
C PRO A 17 9.72 -23.15 -23.34
N PHE A 18 9.45 -22.96 -24.63
CA PHE A 18 8.23 -22.38 -25.17
C PHE A 18 7.09 -23.41 -25.06
N SER A 19 6.13 -23.19 -24.17
CA SER A 19 4.93 -24.02 -24.04
C SER A 19 3.82 -23.48 -24.94
N GLN A 20 3.50 -24.22 -26.00
CA GLN A 20 2.33 -23.98 -26.85
C GLN A 20 1.07 -24.45 -26.11
N ASN A 21 0.26 -23.52 -25.62
CA ASN A 21 -1.09 -23.84 -25.16
C ASN A 21 -2.07 -23.79 -26.33
N LYS A 22 -2.68 -24.95 -26.58
CA LYS A 22 -3.75 -25.17 -27.56
C LYS A 22 -5.04 -24.50 -27.10
N ASP A 23 -5.69 -23.84 -28.05
CA ASP A 23 -7.01 -23.24 -27.96
C ASP A 23 -8.05 -24.23 -27.41
N THR A 24 -8.63 -23.90 -26.26
CA THR A 24 -9.86 -24.54 -25.79
C THR A 24 -10.96 -23.49 -25.86
N MET A 25 -11.79 -23.59 -26.90
CA MET A 25 -13.01 -22.80 -27.07
C MET A 25 -13.93 -23.06 -25.88
N GLN A 26 -14.05 -22.07 -24.99
CA GLN A 26 -14.91 -22.14 -23.81
C GLN A 26 -16.24 -21.45 -24.12
N THR A 27 -17.29 -22.27 -24.25
CA THR A 27 -18.68 -21.88 -24.49
C THR A 27 -19.20 -21.04 -23.31
N LEU A 28 -19.69 -19.84 -23.59
CA LEU A 28 -20.29 -18.94 -22.60
C LEU A 28 -21.69 -19.44 -22.21
N PRO A 29 -22.05 -19.46 -20.91
CA PRO A 29 -23.41 -19.72 -20.47
C PRO A 29 -24.33 -18.48 -20.70
N PRO A 30 -25.64 -18.69 -20.92
CA PRO A 30 -26.60 -17.62 -21.18
C PRO A 30 -26.85 -16.72 -19.95
N PRO A 31 -27.27 -15.46 -20.17
CA PRO A 31 -27.54 -14.50 -19.09
C PRO A 31 -28.81 -14.88 -18.31
N ILE A 32 -28.67 -14.99 -16.99
CA ILE A 32 -29.79 -15.18 -16.06
C ILE A 32 -30.43 -13.81 -15.79
N LEU A 33 -31.65 -13.62 -16.28
CA LEU A 33 -32.53 -12.52 -15.90
C LEU A 33 -32.96 -12.71 -14.43
N GLN A 34 -32.46 -11.87 -13.52
CA GLN A 34 -32.99 -11.80 -12.16
C GLN A 34 -34.03 -10.67 -12.06
N ALA A 35 -35.27 -11.09 -11.79
CA ALA A 35 -36.42 -10.23 -11.57
C ALA A 35 -36.26 -9.42 -10.27
N ALA A 36 -36.61 -8.13 -10.35
CA ALA A 36 -36.71 -7.23 -9.22
C ALA A 36 -37.91 -7.63 -8.34
N LEU A 37 -37.65 -7.93 -7.07
CA LEU A 37 -38.67 -8.06 -6.03
C LEU A 37 -38.71 -6.77 -5.22
N THR A 38 -39.64 -5.90 -5.59
CA THR A 38 -40.08 -4.73 -4.83
C THR A 38 -40.85 -5.21 -3.61
N VAL A 39 -40.29 -5.05 -2.41
CA VAL A 39 -41.03 -5.24 -1.15
C VAL A 39 -41.29 -3.88 -0.52
N SER A 40 -42.50 -3.37 -0.76
CA SER A 40 -43.10 -2.30 0.04
C SER A 40 -43.47 -2.85 1.43
N ARG A 41 -43.14 -2.11 2.49
CA ARG A 41 -43.77 -2.28 3.81
C ARG A 41 -44.37 -0.94 4.27
N PRO A 42 -45.64 -0.92 4.74
CA PRO A 42 -46.27 0.23 5.42
C PRO A 42 -45.75 0.32 6.89
N PHE A 43 -45.45 1.51 7.43
CA PHE A 43 -46.32 2.49 8.12
C PHE A 43 -46.82 2.02 9.51
N VAL A 44 -46.85 2.96 10.48
CA VAL A 44 -47.52 2.96 11.83
C VAL A 44 -46.69 2.32 12.98
N ASP A 45 -46.42 2.90 14.17
CA ASP A 45 -46.89 4.10 14.88
C ASP A 45 -45.90 4.57 15.99
N PRO A 46 -46.11 5.77 16.61
CA PRO A 46 -45.25 6.34 17.63
C PRO A 46 -45.55 5.76 19.02
N VAL A 47 -44.49 5.49 19.78
CA VAL A 47 -44.60 5.13 21.20
C VAL A 47 -44.15 6.33 22.04
N ASP A 48 -45.14 7.01 22.61
CA ASP A 48 -44.99 7.82 23.82
C ASP A 48 -44.62 6.88 24.98
N THR A 49 -43.48 7.08 25.62
CA THR A 49 -43.32 6.75 27.04
C THR A 49 -42.12 7.45 27.68
N ASP A 50 -42.45 8.21 28.71
CA ASP A 50 -41.70 8.51 29.93
C ASP A 50 -40.49 9.45 29.87
N ALA A 51 -40.84 10.71 30.12
CA ALA A 51 -40.03 11.70 30.80
C ALA A 51 -39.54 11.17 32.16
N HIS A 52 -38.39 10.51 32.15
CA HIS A 52 -37.54 10.39 33.32
C HIS A 52 -36.42 11.42 33.25
N GLN A 53 -36.59 12.40 34.12
CA GLN A 53 -35.68 13.42 34.61
C GLN A 53 -34.27 12.83 34.82
N ARG A 54 -33.46 12.86 33.77
CA ARG A 54 -32.03 12.54 33.85
C ARG A 54 -31.29 13.81 34.19
N ASP A 55 -30.67 13.79 35.36
CA ASP A 55 -29.65 14.73 35.81
C ASP A 55 -28.79 15.20 34.65
N THR A 56 -28.87 16.50 34.38
CA THR A 56 -27.98 17.25 33.49
C THR A 56 -26.56 17.19 34.03
N MET A 57 -25.85 16.10 33.75
CA MET A 57 -24.39 16.10 33.77
C MET A 57 -23.93 17.04 32.67
N VAL A 58 -23.63 18.28 33.06
CA VAL A 58 -22.98 19.31 32.24
C VAL A 58 -21.66 18.73 31.74
N ASN A 59 -21.71 18.21 30.51
CA ASN A 59 -20.61 17.52 29.88
C ASN A 59 -19.61 18.60 29.46
N ASN A 60 -18.64 18.89 30.33
CA ASN A 60 -17.49 19.79 30.09
C ASN A 60 -16.55 19.23 29.00
N ARG A 61 -17.09 18.90 27.83
CA ARG A 61 -16.30 18.54 26.66
C ARG A 61 -15.64 19.83 26.18
N LYS A 62 -14.32 19.92 26.38
CA LYS A 62 -13.49 20.97 25.80
C LYS A 62 -13.85 21.10 24.31
N PRO A 63 -14.07 22.32 23.79
CA PRO A 63 -14.43 22.50 22.38
C PRO A 63 -13.40 21.81 21.50
N VAL A 64 -13.88 20.96 20.57
CA VAL A 64 -13.01 20.31 19.58
C VAL A 64 -12.47 21.40 18.69
N VAL A 65 -11.20 21.77 18.91
CA VAL A 65 -10.51 22.74 18.06
C VAL A 65 -10.33 22.10 16.68
N VAL A 66 -11.17 22.50 15.72
CA VAL A 66 -11.05 22.09 14.33
C VAL A 66 -9.74 22.68 13.79
N ARG A 67 -8.71 21.84 13.69
CA ARG A 67 -7.42 22.26 13.15
C ARG A 67 -7.55 22.41 11.64
N LYS A 68 -7.25 23.61 11.13
CA LYS A 68 -7.20 23.85 9.69
C LYS A 68 -6.08 22.99 9.08
N SER A 69 -6.41 22.14 8.11
CA SER A 69 -5.45 21.42 7.27
C SER A 69 -5.37 22.04 5.87
N VAL A 70 -4.31 21.75 5.13
CA VAL A 70 -4.17 22.03 3.70
C VAL A 70 -3.89 20.72 3.00
N LEU A 71 -4.60 20.45 1.91
CA LEU A 71 -4.30 19.31 1.05
C LEU A 71 -3.11 19.64 0.15
N LYS A 72 -2.08 18.78 0.17
CA LYS A 72 -0.93 18.87 -0.74
C LYS A 72 -0.71 17.52 -1.42
N GLU A 73 -0.23 17.55 -2.65
CA GLU A 73 0.15 16.33 -3.36
C GLU A 73 1.63 16.02 -3.12
N LEU A 74 1.92 14.80 -2.66
CA LEU A 74 3.29 14.30 -2.51
C LEU A 74 3.53 13.15 -3.49
N ARG A 75 4.72 13.06 -4.10
CA ARG A 75 5.01 11.92 -4.98
C ARG A 75 5.16 10.65 -4.15
N SER A 76 4.56 9.60 -4.67
CA SER A 76 4.59 8.23 -4.16
C SER A 76 5.00 7.26 -5.27
N ARG A 77 5.36 6.03 -4.91
CA ARG A 77 5.52 4.91 -5.84
C ARG A 77 4.31 3.99 -5.72
N HIS A 78 3.58 3.79 -6.81
CA HIS A 78 2.34 3.02 -6.84
C HIS A 78 2.53 1.72 -7.65
N TYR A 79 2.19 0.60 -7.03
CA TYR A 79 2.08 -0.72 -7.64
C TYR A 79 0.59 -1.02 -7.72
N SER A 80 -0.01 -0.77 -8.88
CA SER A 80 -1.45 -0.93 -9.08
C SER A 80 -1.74 -2.27 -9.75
N THR A 81 -2.84 -2.91 -9.35
CA THR A 81 -3.39 -4.12 -9.98
C THR A 81 -3.79 -3.90 -11.44
N SER A 82 -4.17 -2.67 -11.79
CA SER A 82 -4.52 -2.23 -13.14
C SER A 82 -3.31 -2.00 -14.05
N HIS A 83 -2.09 -2.06 -13.51
CA HIS A 83 -0.85 -1.79 -14.25
C HIS A 83 0.15 -2.94 -14.14
N ASN A 84 0.97 -3.12 -15.17
CA ASN A 84 2.04 -4.12 -15.21
C ASN A 84 3.41 -3.56 -14.77
N THR A 85 3.50 -2.25 -14.55
CA THR A 85 4.74 -1.59 -14.13
C THR A 85 4.45 -0.60 -13.00
N PRO A 86 5.37 -0.43 -12.04
CA PRO A 86 5.17 0.53 -10.97
C PRO A 86 5.29 1.95 -11.51
N ARG A 87 4.45 2.87 -11.01
CA ARG A 87 4.35 4.26 -11.48
C ARG A 87 4.62 5.26 -10.37
N VAL A 88 5.06 6.46 -10.72
CA VAL A 88 5.07 7.59 -9.79
C VAL A 88 3.69 8.21 -9.80
N ALA A 89 3.09 8.43 -8.64
CA ALA A 89 1.75 9.00 -8.51
C ALA A 89 1.73 10.15 -7.50
N ALA A 90 0.92 11.17 -7.77
CA ALA A 90 0.64 12.25 -6.83
C ALA A 90 -0.34 11.74 -5.77
N MET A 91 0.05 11.77 -4.50
CA MET A 91 -0.74 11.30 -3.37
C MET A 91 -1.31 12.49 -2.61
N PRO A 92 -2.64 12.67 -2.57
CA PRO A 92 -3.27 13.68 -1.72
C PRO A 92 -2.88 13.46 -0.26
N THR A 93 -2.36 14.50 0.38
CA THR A 93 -1.80 14.44 1.73
C THR A 93 -2.30 15.63 2.54
N ASN A 94 -2.97 15.35 3.66
CA ASN A 94 -3.36 16.37 4.62
C ASN A 94 -2.12 16.86 5.37
N VAL A 95 -1.85 18.16 5.28
CA VAL A 95 -0.79 18.84 6.02
C VAL A 95 -1.41 19.73 7.08
N GLU A 96 -1.05 19.50 8.34
CA GLU A 96 -1.59 20.28 9.45
C GLU A 96 -1.02 21.72 9.42
N LYS A 97 -1.87 22.76 9.47
CA LYS A 97 -1.36 24.16 9.44
C LYS A 97 -0.53 24.51 10.68
N SER A 98 -0.91 23.99 11.85
CA SER A 98 -0.18 24.19 13.10
C SER A 98 1.17 23.48 13.12
N ASN A 99 1.33 22.41 12.35
CA ASN A 99 2.59 21.67 12.27
C ASN A 99 2.77 21.08 10.87
N THR A 100 3.46 21.81 10.00
CA THR A 100 3.68 21.40 8.60
C THR A 100 4.57 20.16 8.43
N ASN A 101 5.19 19.70 9.52
CA ASN A 101 5.92 18.44 9.55
C ASN A 101 4.99 17.25 9.70
N VAL A 102 3.77 17.42 10.20
CA VAL A 102 2.77 16.36 10.34
C VAL A 102 1.97 16.25 9.05
N ARG A 103 2.07 15.10 8.39
CA ARG A 103 1.54 14.86 7.05
C ARG A 103 0.87 13.49 6.99
N TYR A 104 -0.41 13.48 6.66
CA TYR A 104 -1.24 12.27 6.62
C TYR A 104 -1.70 11.99 5.19
N PRO A 105 -1.16 10.96 4.52
CA PRO A 105 -1.55 10.64 3.14
C PRO A 105 -2.94 9.99 3.12
N LEU A 106 -3.77 10.38 2.14
CA LEU A 106 -5.13 9.88 1.91
C LEU A 106 -5.09 8.72 0.91
N VAL A 107 -4.39 7.66 1.29
CA VAL A 107 -4.09 6.50 0.43
C VAL A 107 -5.32 5.72 -0.03
N GLU A 108 -6.44 5.85 0.67
CA GLU A 108 -7.74 5.27 0.30
C GLU A 108 -8.15 5.67 -1.12
N THR A 109 -7.82 6.91 -1.53
CA THR A 109 -8.19 7.47 -2.83
C THR A 109 -7.47 6.80 -4.02
N HIS A 110 -6.43 6.01 -3.76
CA HIS A 110 -5.65 5.32 -4.79
C HIS A 110 -5.92 3.81 -4.85
N PHE A 111 -6.79 3.29 -3.99
CA PHE A 111 -7.08 1.85 -3.96
C PHE A 111 -8.48 1.58 -4.51
N ASP A 112 -8.54 1.02 -5.72
CA ASP A 112 -9.78 0.83 -6.49
C ASP A 112 -10.82 -0.03 -5.74
N ASP A 113 -10.36 -0.99 -4.91
CA ASP A 113 -11.20 -1.92 -4.15
C ASP A 113 -11.56 -1.42 -2.73
N ALA A 114 -11.81 -0.12 -2.52
CA ALA A 114 -12.06 0.45 -1.18
C ALA A 114 -13.27 -0.17 -0.48
N SER A 115 -14.29 -0.55 -1.25
CA SER A 115 -15.50 -1.23 -0.77
C SER A 115 -15.23 -2.62 -0.19
N ASN A 116 -14.29 -3.38 -0.77
CA ASN A 116 -14.02 -4.76 -0.40
C ASN A 116 -13.26 -4.89 0.93
N GLN A 117 -12.43 -3.90 1.25
CA GLN A 117 -11.69 -3.88 2.51
C GLN A 117 -11.36 -2.44 2.92
N PRO A 118 -12.02 -1.90 3.96
CA PRO A 118 -11.78 -0.52 4.39
C PRO A 118 -10.49 -0.34 5.18
N TRP A 119 -9.87 -1.43 5.65
CA TRP A 119 -8.70 -1.37 6.51
C TRP A 119 -7.42 -1.32 5.68
N ILE A 120 -6.68 -0.23 5.83
CA ILE A 120 -5.35 -0.07 5.26
C ILE A 120 -4.32 -0.52 6.29
N HIS A 121 -3.40 -1.38 5.85
CA HIS A 121 -2.25 -1.78 6.64
C HIS A 121 -1.05 -0.95 6.22
N ASP A 122 -0.28 -0.48 7.20
CA ASP A 122 0.95 0.22 6.96
C ASP A 122 2.10 -0.30 7.83
N PHE A 123 3.31 -0.22 7.28
CA PHE A 123 4.55 -0.47 8.00
C PHE A 123 5.72 0.22 7.31
N ILE A 124 6.84 0.33 8.01
CA ILE A 124 8.06 0.94 7.49
C ILE A 124 8.96 -0.13 6.89
N ILE A 125 9.43 0.07 5.67
CA ILE A 125 10.57 -0.65 5.10
C ILE A 125 11.82 0.21 5.33
N GLU A 126 12.79 -0.32 6.07
CA GLU A 126 14.09 0.30 6.27
C GLU A 126 15.13 -0.42 5.43
N LEU A 127 15.66 0.26 4.42
CA LEU A 127 16.74 -0.23 3.58
C LEU A 127 18.08 0.30 4.10
N LYS A 128 18.92 -0.61 4.62
CA LYS A 128 20.31 -0.31 5.00
C LYS A 128 21.23 -0.59 3.81
N HIS A 129 21.99 0.42 3.38
CA HIS A 129 22.96 0.31 2.29
C HIS A 129 24.27 1.04 2.65
N GLY A 130 25.32 0.29 2.97
CA GLY A 130 26.53 0.85 3.56
C GLY A 130 26.23 1.56 4.90
N GLN A 131 26.68 2.81 5.04
CA GLN A 131 26.44 3.65 6.23
C GLN A 131 25.14 4.47 6.16
N LYS A 132 24.37 4.35 5.07
CA LYS A 132 23.13 5.10 4.85
C LYS A 132 21.91 4.21 5.09
N ALA A 133 20.85 4.79 5.66
CA ALA A 133 19.56 4.13 5.83
C ALA A 133 18.46 4.95 5.15
N SER A 134 17.65 4.28 4.33
CA SER A 134 16.47 4.87 3.69
C SER A 134 15.21 4.25 4.29
N ARG A 135 14.24 5.09 4.65
CA ARG A 135 12.97 4.65 5.26
C ARG A 135 11.80 4.98 4.34
N PHE A 136 10.99 3.98 4.07
CA PHE A 136 9.80 4.08 3.24
C PHE A 136 8.60 3.54 4.01
N ARG A 137 7.46 4.23 3.96
CA ARG A 137 6.21 3.72 4.50
C ARG A 137 5.44 3.07 3.37
N LEU A 138 5.11 1.81 3.56
CA LEU A 138 4.30 1.02 2.65
C LEU A 138 2.87 1.01 3.17
N PHE A 139 1.92 1.27 2.28
CA PHE A 139 0.48 1.15 2.51
C PHE A 139 -0.07 0.07 1.57
N MET A 140 -0.87 -0.83 2.10
CA MET A 140 -1.48 -1.92 1.34
C MET A 140 -2.79 -2.37 1.95
N LYS A 141 -3.65 -2.97 1.15
CA LYS A 141 -4.77 -3.78 1.64
C LYS A 141 -4.34 -5.24 1.82
N ARG A 142 -5.12 -5.99 2.59
CA ARG A 142 -4.83 -7.40 2.90
C ARG A 142 -6.10 -8.23 2.85
N GLY A 143 -6.45 -8.71 1.68
CA GLY A 143 -7.67 -9.47 1.45
C GLY A 143 -7.41 -10.65 0.52
N LYS A 144 -8.11 -11.76 0.74
CA LYS A 144 -8.03 -12.94 -0.12
C LYS A 144 -8.69 -12.73 -1.49
N VAL A 145 -9.59 -11.74 -1.57
CA VAL A 145 -10.40 -11.44 -2.75
C VAL A 145 -9.83 -10.25 -3.54
N LEU A 146 -8.68 -9.71 -3.12
CA LEU A 146 -8.03 -8.63 -3.87
C LEU A 146 -7.44 -9.18 -5.16
N ALA A 147 -7.54 -8.41 -6.24
CA ALA A 147 -6.94 -8.77 -7.51
C ALA A 147 -5.41 -8.93 -7.39
N PRO A 148 -4.79 -9.87 -8.13
CA PRO A 148 -3.34 -10.03 -8.12
C PRO A 148 -2.66 -8.81 -8.75
N ASN A 149 -1.63 -8.31 -8.07
CA ASN A 149 -0.79 -7.22 -8.52
C ASN A 149 0.29 -7.74 -9.46
N ARG A 150 0.13 -7.48 -10.75
CA ARG A 150 1.05 -7.98 -11.79
C ARG A 150 2.47 -7.43 -11.68
N CYS A 151 2.66 -6.32 -10.96
CA CYS A 151 3.99 -5.75 -10.74
C CYS A 151 4.78 -6.46 -9.64
N ALA A 152 4.10 -7.19 -8.75
CA ALA A 152 4.61 -7.49 -7.42
C ALA A 152 4.22 -8.87 -6.88
N GLU A 153 3.52 -9.70 -7.66
CA GLU A 153 3.13 -11.07 -7.25
C GLU A 153 2.46 -11.17 -5.87
N ILE A 154 1.81 -10.08 -5.43
CA ILE A 154 1.03 -9.97 -4.19
C ILE A 154 -0.41 -9.62 -4.54
N ALA A 155 -1.35 -9.78 -3.60
CA ALA A 155 -2.72 -9.36 -3.82
C ALA A 155 -2.91 -7.87 -3.47
N GLY A 156 -3.61 -7.14 -4.34
CA GLY A 156 -4.03 -5.75 -4.12
C GLY A 156 -2.99 -4.68 -4.48
N ASP A 157 -3.43 -3.43 -4.42
CA ASP A 157 -2.59 -2.27 -4.68
C ASP A 157 -1.64 -1.98 -3.52
N VAL A 158 -0.48 -1.41 -3.85
CA VAL A 158 0.52 -0.96 -2.88
C VAL A 158 1.00 0.45 -3.20
N VAL A 159 0.96 1.31 -2.20
CA VAL A 159 1.53 2.65 -2.27
C VAL A 159 2.73 2.73 -1.35
N ILE A 160 3.85 3.24 -1.84
CA ILE A 160 5.06 3.46 -1.05
C ILE A 160 5.42 4.94 -1.07
N MET A 161 5.61 5.51 0.10
CA MET A 161 6.03 6.90 0.29
C MET A 161 7.31 6.97 1.11
N ARG A 162 8.04 8.07 1.00
CA ARG A 162 9.23 8.31 1.82
C ARG A 162 8.83 8.77 3.21
N VAL A 163 9.46 8.22 4.24
CA VAL A 163 9.27 8.64 5.63
C VAL A 163 10.07 9.93 5.90
N ALA A 164 9.49 10.86 6.68
CA ALA A 164 10.20 12.06 7.09
C ALA A 164 11.42 11.72 7.97
N ALA A 165 12.47 12.54 7.92
CA ALA A 165 13.71 12.25 8.65
C ALA A 165 13.49 12.21 10.17
N PHE A 166 12.70 13.15 10.69
CA PHE A 166 12.51 13.35 12.13
C PHE A 166 11.22 12.76 12.69
N ASP A 167 10.28 12.37 11.83
CA ASP A 167 9.00 11.81 12.25
C ASP A 167 8.64 10.58 11.41
N SER A 168 8.63 9.43 12.07
CA SER A 168 8.29 8.16 11.43
C SER A 168 6.82 8.06 11.00
N ALA A 169 5.93 8.86 11.60
CA ALA A 169 4.51 8.93 11.30
C ALA A 169 4.20 9.79 10.06
N SER A 170 5.12 10.68 9.70
CA SER A 170 4.96 11.62 8.59
C SER A 170 5.65 11.14 7.32
N VAL A 171 5.09 11.55 6.18
CA VAL A 171 5.60 11.23 4.84
C VAL A 171 6.06 12.49 4.10
N VAL A 172 7.06 12.34 3.25
CA VAL A 172 7.60 13.42 2.42
C VAL A 172 7.61 13.01 0.94
N ASN A 173 7.83 14.00 0.08
CA ASN A 173 7.89 13.80 -1.35
C ASN A 173 8.99 12.77 -1.71
N LEU A 174 8.64 11.72 -2.44
CA LEU A 174 9.62 10.81 -3.00
C LEU A 174 10.51 11.56 -4.00
N ARG A 175 11.83 11.40 -3.92
CA ARG A 175 12.74 12.01 -4.90
C ARG A 175 12.70 11.20 -6.20
N SER A 176 12.89 11.86 -7.34
CA SER A 176 12.93 11.19 -8.65
C SER A 176 14.01 10.10 -8.72
N THR A 177 15.16 10.34 -8.08
CA THR A 177 16.27 9.38 -8.00
C THR A 177 16.00 8.19 -7.09
N GLU A 178 14.97 8.23 -6.25
CA GLU A 178 14.67 7.19 -5.26
C GLU A 178 13.76 6.09 -5.80
N ALA A 179 13.19 6.24 -7.00
CA ALA A 179 12.29 5.24 -7.58
C ALA A 179 12.93 3.84 -7.62
N ARG A 180 14.17 3.74 -8.11
CA ARG A 180 14.92 2.46 -8.16
C ARG A 180 15.23 1.91 -6.77
N VAL A 181 15.45 2.78 -5.79
CA VAL A 181 15.76 2.39 -4.40
C VAL A 181 14.51 1.80 -3.74
N VAL A 182 13.36 2.42 -3.98
CA VAL A 182 12.06 1.92 -3.52
C VAL A 182 11.73 0.57 -4.17
N ASP A 183 11.90 0.46 -5.49
CA ASP A 183 11.63 -0.78 -6.22
C ASP A 183 12.51 -1.93 -5.69
N TYR A 184 13.80 -1.68 -5.46
CA TYR A 184 14.69 -2.66 -4.83
C TYR A 184 14.24 -3.05 -3.41
N ALA A 185 13.94 -2.06 -2.57
CA ALA A 185 13.53 -2.29 -1.18
C ALA A 185 12.24 -3.13 -1.11
N PHE A 186 11.28 -2.82 -1.98
CA PHE A 186 10.01 -3.51 -2.07
C PHE A 186 10.15 -4.93 -2.62
N ASN A 187 10.88 -5.12 -3.72
CA ASN A 187 11.13 -6.45 -4.30
C ASN A 187 11.86 -7.37 -3.31
N THR A 188 12.77 -6.83 -2.49
CA THR A 188 13.45 -7.62 -1.46
C THR A 188 12.54 -7.90 -0.25
N ALA A 189 11.56 -7.04 0.00
CA ALA A 189 10.58 -7.24 1.06
C ALA A 189 9.45 -8.21 0.68
N ILE A 190 9.27 -8.48 -0.61
CA ILE A 190 8.08 -9.14 -1.18
C ILE A 190 7.78 -10.49 -0.55
N GLU A 191 8.78 -11.37 -0.41
CA GLU A 191 8.61 -12.70 0.18
C GLU A 191 8.11 -12.62 1.63
N ARG A 192 8.55 -11.59 2.37
CA ARG A 192 8.11 -11.35 3.74
C ARG A 192 6.70 -10.78 3.77
N ILE A 193 6.37 -9.91 2.81
CA ILE A 193 5.02 -9.33 2.64
C ILE A 193 3.99 -10.39 2.31
N THR A 194 4.29 -11.30 1.36
CA THR A 194 3.40 -12.39 0.96
C THR A 194 3.04 -13.31 2.13
N LYS A 195 3.97 -13.53 3.07
CA LYS A 195 3.69 -14.27 4.31
C LYS A 195 2.61 -13.60 5.17
N PHE A 196 2.53 -12.26 5.19
CA PHE A 196 1.50 -11.52 5.92
C PHE A 196 0.14 -11.53 5.23
N GLN A 197 0.10 -11.77 3.91
CA GLN A 197 -1.14 -11.92 3.15
C GLN A 197 -1.74 -13.33 3.23
N SER A 198 -1.01 -14.30 3.79
CA SER A 198 -1.49 -15.66 3.94
C SER A 198 -2.70 -15.78 4.87
N THR A 199 -3.36 -16.94 4.86
CA THR A 199 -4.50 -17.25 5.74
C THR A 199 -4.15 -17.13 7.23
N LYS A 200 -2.88 -17.34 7.57
CA LYS A 200 -2.36 -17.12 8.91
C LYS A 200 -2.30 -15.62 9.15
N ARG A 201 -3.18 -15.12 10.01
CA ARG A 201 -3.32 -13.70 10.36
C ARG A 201 -2.11 -13.17 11.16
N THR A 202 -0.92 -13.25 10.60
CA THR A 202 0.27 -12.62 11.16
C THR A 202 0.14 -11.11 11.00
N ARG A 203 0.41 -10.37 12.08
CA ARG A 203 0.46 -8.90 11.99
C ARG A 203 1.76 -8.53 11.26
N PRO A 204 1.73 -7.62 10.27
CA PRO A 204 2.97 -7.11 9.71
C PRO A 204 3.79 -6.43 10.82
N PRO A 205 5.12 -6.53 10.79
CA PRO A 205 5.98 -5.85 11.74
C PRO A 205 5.83 -4.34 11.55
N LYS A 206 6.04 -3.54 12.60
CA LYS A 206 6.06 -2.08 12.48
C LYS A 206 7.17 -1.60 11.53
N VAL A 207 8.32 -2.30 11.56
CA VAL A 207 9.49 -2.02 10.74
C VAL A 207 10.03 -3.32 10.16
N LEU A 208 10.23 -3.33 8.84
CA LEU A 208 10.84 -4.40 8.08
C LEU A 208 12.22 -3.95 7.59
N VAL A 209 13.29 -4.52 8.15
CA VAL A 209 14.66 -4.17 7.77
C VAL A 209 15.13 -5.04 6.61
N VAL A 210 15.61 -4.38 5.56
CA VAL A 210 16.22 -4.97 4.37
C VAL A 210 17.65 -4.50 4.27
N HIS A 211 18.56 -5.40 3.88
CA HIS A 211 19.98 -5.11 3.74
C HIS A 211 20.40 -5.16 2.29
N ARG A 212 21.34 -4.27 1.93
CA ARG A 212 22.06 -4.33 0.66
C ARG A 212 23.54 -4.09 0.92
N ALA A 213 24.40 -4.97 0.39
CA ALA A 213 25.83 -4.90 0.58
C ALA A 213 26.48 -3.68 -0.11
N THR A 214 25.98 -3.29 -1.28
CA THR A 214 26.55 -2.23 -2.11
C THR A 214 25.62 -1.02 -2.26
N ALA A 215 26.19 0.17 -2.46
CA ALA A 215 25.43 1.38 -2.75
C ALA A 215 24.74 1.31 -4.14
N PHE A 216 23.75 2.17 -4.36
CA PHE A 216 23.17 2.32 -5.72
C PHE A 216 24.17 3.03 -6.62
N PRO A 217 24.42 2.51 -7.84
CA PRO A 217 25.25 3.21 -8.80
C PRO A 217 24.61 4.56 -9.12
N GLY A 218 25.37 5.65 -8.97
CA GLY A 218 24.90 7.02 -9.25
C GLY A 218 24.15 7.70 -8.10
N SER A 219 24.15 7.15 -6.88
CA SER A 219 23.75 7.92 -5.69
C SER A 219 24.94 8.74 -5.17
N PRO A 220 24.81 10.06 -5.02
CA PRO A 220 25.85 10.90 -4.39
C PRO A 220 26.05 10.55 -2.91
#